data_AF-A0A5D0Q8V9-F1
#
_entry.id   AF-A0A5D0Q8V9-F1
#
_cell.length_a   1.000
_cell.length_b   1.000
_cell.length_c   1.000
_cell.angle_alpha   90.00
_cell.angle_beta   90.00
_cell.angle_gamma   90.00
#
_symmetry.space_group_name_H-M   'P 1'
#
loop_
_entity.id
_entity.type
_entity.pdbx_description
1 polymer ?
#
loop_
_entity_poly.entity_id
_entity_poly.type
_entity_poly.pdbx_seq_one_letter_code
_entity_poly.pdbx_strand_id
1 'polypeptide(L)'
;MPATLLTSGPAAAVSAAVSADGPVAGAFAKAATTYEVPRDLLVSLAYAETHLDGHDGEPSASGGYGVMHLVTSRTLERAATLTGRPVAELKSDDAANIAGGAAVLRALADEAGLDAAARKDPARWYTPIARYGGAASADVARLYADTVYDLLAEGVRGTAEGGESVTVKPRAVEPDRGTYGKAKDLDGPTTFAATVDYPQAAWVPANSANYAVSSRPTSDAIDRIVIHVAQGSYAGTISWFQNPAAKVSSHYVVRSSDGAVTQMVREKDRAFHAGDYNRRSVGIEHEGFVNDATWFTDAMYRSSAALTRNIADRYGIPKDRTHIVGHSQVPGTDHTDPGGYWNWTTFMNYVTGGSGGTTNPHTAESVCGSGYKVIDSAALGTAGTVHLLYNSANGNNCVATIKKTSIGTASATSAYLEVQGKTRVTDSGNFAYYAGPIRAAAAGKCVKWGGKAGSSVYDSPFEHCG
;
A
#
# COMPACT_ATOMS: atom_id res chain seq x y z
N MET A 1 -19.09 -45.50 59.83
CA MET A 1 -19.19 -44.50 58.76
C MET A 1 -20.50 -43.73 58.90
N PRO A 2 -20.46 -42.47 59.36
CA PRO A 2 -21.51 -41.50 59.05
C PRO A 2 -20.95 -40.30 58.28
N ALA A 3 -21.88 -39.57 57.68
CA ALA A 3 -21.72 -38.55 56.65
C ALA A 3 -20.97 -37.28 57.09
N THR A 4 -20.21 -36.71 56.15
CA THR A 4 -19.80 -35.31 56.17
C THR A 4 -20.35 -34.65 54.92
N LEU A 5 -21.33 -33.76 55.08
CA LEU A 5 -21.77 -32.82 54.06
C LEU A 5 -20.65 -31.81 53.81
N LEU A 6 -20.23 -31.65 52.56
CA LEU A 6 -19.45 -30.51 52.08
C LEU A 6 -20.34 -29.70 51.15
N THR A 7 -20.75 -28.53 51.62
CA THR A 7 -21.32 -27.46 50.81
C THR A 7 -20.17 -26.66 50.18
N SER A 8 -20.00 -26.78 48.86
CA SER A 8 -19.20 -25.83 48.07
C SER A 8 -20.15 -24.88 47.33
N GLY A 9 -20.03 -23.58 47.64
CA GLY A 9 -20.75 -22.52 46.95
C GLY A 9 -20.28 -22.34 45.51
N PRO A 10 -21.09 -21.71 44.64
CA PRO A 10 -20.69 -21.48 43.26
C PRO A 10 -19.58 -20.42 43.24
N ALA A 11 -18.42 -20.80 42.70
CA ALA A 11 -17.41 -19.85 42.28
C ALA A 11 -18.02 -18.96 41.19
N ALA A 12 -18.17 -17.67 41.48
CA ALA A 12 -18.51 -16.67 40.49
C ALA A 12 -17.36 -16.61 39.48
N ALA A 13 -17.55 -17.25 38.32
CA ALA A 13 -16.71 -17.03 37.16
C ALA A 13 -16.91 -15.58 36.71
N VAL A 14 -15.93 -14.74 37.00
CA VAL A 14 -15.81 -13.42 36.39
C VAL A 14 -15.41 -13.66 34.94
N SER A 15 -16.40 -13.79 34.07
CA SER A 15 -16.20 -13.69 32.63
C SER A 15 -15.81 -12.24 32.34
N ALA A 16 -14.52 -12.01 32.08
CA ALA A 16 -14.09 -10.81 31.39
C ALA A 16 -14.73 -10.86 30.01
N ALA A 17 -15.73 -10.02 29.78
CA ALA A 17 -16.29 -9.81 28.46
C ALA A 17 -15.16 -9.31 27.57
N VAL A 18 -14.65 -10.18 26.70
CA VAL A 18 -13.86 -9.78 25.54
C VAL A 18 -14.78 -8.84 24.76
N SER A 19 -14.33 -7.61 24.57
CA SER A 19 -14.99 -6.61 23.74
C SER A 19 -15.47 -7.27 22.43
N ALA A 20 -16.64 -6.89 21.93
CA ALA A 20 -17.17 -7.43 20.67
C ALA A 20 -16.26 -7.12 19.47
N ASP A 21 -15.36 -6.14 19.64
CA ASP A 21 -14.23 -5.83 18.78
C ASP A 21 -12.96 -6.43 19.42
N GLY A 22 -12.07 -7.04 18.65
CA GLY A 22 -10.89 -7.74 19.18
C GLY A 22 -9.92 -6.86 20.01
N PRO A 23 -8.86 -7.45 20.59
CA PRO A 23 -7.95 -6.75 21.50
C PRO A 23 -7.36 -5.44 20.93
N VAL A 24 -6.98 -5.39 19.66
CA VAL A 24 -6.38 -4.21 19.02
C VAL A 24 -7.44 -3.13 18.77
N ALA A 25 -8.59 -3.49 18.22
CA ALA A 25 -9.70 -2.56 18.01
C ALA A 25 -10.22 -1.97 19.34
N GLY A 26 -10.28 -2.81 20.38
CA GLY A 26 -10.59 -2.40 21.75
C GLY A 26 -9.54 -1.44 22.33
N ALA A 27 -8.25 -1.67 22.05
CA ALA A 27 -7.17 -0.77 22.46
C ALA A 27 -7.31 0.61 21.80
N PHE A 28 -7.60 0.68 20.50
CA PHE A 28 -7.87 1.95 19.81
C PHE A 28 -9.07 2.69 20.40
N ALA A 29 -10.19 2.00 20.66
CA ALA A 29 -11.38 2.63 21.26
C ALA A 29 -11.09 3.19 22.66
N LYS A 30 -10.34 2.43 23.48
CA LYS A 30 -9.93 2.85 24.82
C LYS A 30 -8.99 4.06 24.76
N ALA A 31 -7.93 3.99 23.96
CA ALA A 31 -6.96 5.06 23.82
C ALA A 31 -7.60 6.35 23.28
N ALA A 32 -8.45 6.24 22.25
CA ALA A 32 -9.21 7.36 21.72
C ALA A 32 -10.05 8.07 22.79
N THR A 33 -10.74 7.30 23.64
CA THR A 33 -11.54 7.84 24.74
C THR A 33 -10.68 8.48 25.82
N THR A 34 -9.61 7.80 26.25
CA THR A 34 -8.72 8.27 27.32
C THR A 34 -7.98 9.55 26.97
N TYR A 35 -7.49 9.65 25.73
CA TYR A 35 -6.65 10.78 25.30
C TYR A 35 -7.43 11.82 24.48
N GLU A 36 -8.73 11.63 24.28
CA GLU A 36 -9.61 12.48 23.47
C GLU A 36 -9.13 12.65 22.03
N VAL A 37 -8.55 11.60 21.44
CA VAL A 37 -8.13 11.55 20.03
C VAL A 37 -9.23 10.88 19.22
N PRO A 38 -9.66 11.41 18.06
CA PRO A 38 -10.61 10.71 17.19
C PRO A 38 -10.11 9.32 16.80
N ARG A 39 -10.88 8.28 17.15
CA ARG A 39 -10.48 6.87 16.99
C ARG A 39 -10.07 6.52 15.56
N ASP A 40 -10.85 6.94 14.58
CA ASP A 40 -10.59 6.62 13.17
C ASP A 40 -9.31 7.29 12.63
N LEU A 41 -8.98 8.47 13.16
CA LEU A 41 -7.74 9.16 12.83
C LEU A 41 -6.54 8.46 13.46
N LEU A 42 -6.68 7.98 14.70
CA LEU A 42 -5.66 7.20 15.38
C LEU A 42 -5.37 5.86 14.67
N VAL A 43 -6.42 5.17 14.18
CA VAL A 43 -6.27 3.96 13.38
C VAL A 43 -5.63 4.26 12.02
N SER A 44 -6.03 5.34 11.36
CA SER A 44 -5.45 5.74 10.06
C SER A 44 -3.97 6.07 10.18
N LEU A 45 -3.56 6.73 11.28
CA LEU A 45 -2.16 6.98 11.61
C LEU A 45 -1.38 5.66 11.80
N ALA A 46 -1.90 4.76 12.62
CA ALA A 46 -1.28 3.46 12.87
C ALA A 46 -1.15 2.62 11.59
N TYR A 47 -2.16 2.66 10.74
CA TYR A 47 -2.13 2.00 9.44
C TYR A 47 -1.06 2.63 8.53
N ALA A 48 -0.95 3.96 8.48
CA ALA A 48 0.09 4.65 7.70
C ALA A 48 1.52 4.28 8.16
N GLU A 49 1.70 4.01 9.46
CA GLU A 49 3.02 3.73 10.03
C GLU A 49 3.44 2.26 9.86
N THR A 50 2.54 1.33 10.22
CA THR A 50 2.89 -0.09 10.33
C THR A 50 1.86 -1.04 9.74
N HIS A 51 0.85 -0.56 9.02
CA HIS A 51 -0.28 -1.40 8.58
C HIS A 51 -0.99 -2.12 9.74
N LEU A 52 -0.91 -1.55 10.96
CA LEU A 52 -1.38 -2.12 12.23
C LEU A 52 -0.58 -3.32 12.75
N ASP A 53 0.64 -3.50 12.25
CA ASP A 53 1.59 -4.51 12.73
C ASP A 53 2.39 -3.97 13.94
N GLY A 54 2.46 -4.75 15.02
CA GLY A 54 3.30 -4.50 16.19
C GLY A 54 4.79 -4.84 15.97
N HIS A 55 5.09 -5.52 14.87
CA HIS A 55 6.42 -5.97 14.47
C HIS A 55 7.11 -6.84 15.52
N ASP A 56 6.35 -7.66 16.25
CA ASP A 56 6.82 -8.51 17.35
C ASP A 56 7.64 -7.76 18.42
N GLY A 57 7.46 -6.44 18.51
CA GLY A 57 8.23 -5.55 19.39
C GLY A 57 9.68 -5.26 18.96
N GLU A 58 10.07 -5.67 17.76
CA GLU A 58 11.35 -5.34 17.15
C GLU A 58 11.35 -3.90 16.58
N PRO A 59 12.52 -3.24 16.51
CA PRO A 59 12.60 -1.91 15.94
C PRO A 59 12.53 -1.91 14.41
N SER A 60 11.87 -0.88 13.87
CA SER A 60 12.11 -0.38 12.51
C SER A 60 13.55 0.13 12.32
N ALA A 61 13.99 0.33 11.08
CA ALA A 61 15.32 0.87 10.78
C ALA A 61 15.56 2.28 11.39
N SER A 62 14.48 3.05 11.59
CA SER A 62 14.51 4.36 12.24
C SER A 62 14.39 4.29 13.78
N GLY A 63 14.38 3.09 14.38
CA GLY A 63 14.28 2.91 15.83
C GLY A 63 12.88 3.18 16.41
N GLY A 64 11.84 3.07 15.58
CA GLY A 64 10.42 3.07 15.95
C GLY A 64 9.88 1.68 16.25
N TYR A 65 8.93 1.58 17.19
CA TYR A 65 8.40 0.31 17.71
C TYR A 65 6.87 0.26 17.72
N GLY A 66 6.33 -0.95 17.52
CA GLY A 66 4.91 -1.26 17.66
C GLY A 66 3.99 -0.55 16.68
N VAL A 67 2.68 -0.78 16.84
CA VAL A 67 1.58 -0.32 15.96
C VAL A 67 1.57 1.19 15.66
N MET A 68 2.06 2.01 16.58
CA MET A 68 2.10 3.47 16.44
C MET A 68 3.49 4.00 16.06
N HIS A 69 4.47 3.12 15.82
CA HIS A 69 5.85 3.47 15.48
C HIS A 69 6.46 4.48 16.47
N LEU A 70 6.52 4.12 17.75
CA LEU A 70 7.11 4.96 18.79
C LEU A 70 8.64 4.97 18.66
N VAL A 71 9.20 6.10 18.20
CA VAL A 71 10.62 6.28 17.89
C VAL A 71 11.42 6.68 19.13
N THR A 72 12.54 5.98 19.34
CA THR A 72 13.52 6.28 20.40
C THR A 72 14.08 7.70 20.29
N SER A 73 14.33 8.32 21.44
CA SER A 73 14.71 9.72 21.60
C SER A 73 13.71 10.74 21.01
N ARG A 74 12.46 10.32 20.74
CA ARG A 74 11.42 11.18 20.16
C ARG A 74 10.06 10.91 20.80
N THR A 75 9.33 9.92 20.30
CA THR A 75 7.95 9.62 20.75
C THR A 75 7.91 8.54 21.82
N LEU A 76 8.88 7.63 21.87
CA LEU A 76 8.87 6.49 22.81
C LEU A 76 9.04 6.89 24.28
N GLU A 77 10.08 7.66 24.61
CA GLU A 77 10.34 8.09 26.00
C GLU A 77 9.30 9.13 26.45
N ARG A 78 8.81 9.93 25.50
CA ARG A 78 7.70 10.84 25.72
C ARG A 78 6.43 10.05 26.05
N ALA A 79 6.11 8.99 25.30
CA ALA A 79 4.98 8.11 25.58
C ALA A 79 5.12 7.43 26.95
N ALA A 80 6.33 6.96 27.31
CA ALA A 80 6.59 6.38 28.64
C ALA A 80 6.29 7.37 29.76
N THR A 81 6.73 8.62 29.60
CA THR A 81 6.48 9.70 30.57
C THR A 81 4.99 10.02 30.67
N LEU A 82 4.30 10.16 29.53
CA LEU A 82 2.88 10.56 29.49
C LEU A 82 1.92 9.47 29.97
N THR A 83 2.28 8.20 29.79
CA THR A 83 1.45 7.05 30.17
C THR A 83 1.82 6.45 31.52
N GLY A 84 3.03 6.73 32.03
CA GLY A 84 3.60 6.06 33.19
C GLY A 84 4.01 4.60 32.92
N ARG A 85 4.01 4.15 31.66
CA ARG A 85 4.35 2.77 31.28
C ARG A 85 5.85 2.61 31.03
N PRO A 86 6.44 1.47 31.42
CA PRO A 86 7.83 1.16 31.07
C PRO A 86 8.05 1.15 29.56
N VAL A 87 9.23 1.60 29.12
CA VAL A 87 9.62 1.57 27.71
C VAL A 87 9.56 0.15 27.13
N ALA A 88 9.92 -0.87 27.90
CA ALA A 88 9.86 -2.26 27.43
C ALA A 88 8.43 -2.68 27.05
N GLU A 89 7.43 -2.29 27.84
CA GLU A 89 6.03 -2.58 27.57
C GLU A 89 5.53 -1.83 26.32
N LEU A 90 5.91 -0.55 26.17
CA LEU A 90 5.57 0.23 24.98
C LEU A 90 6.20 -0.31 23.69
N LYS A 91 7.27 -1.10 23.77
CA LYS A 91 7.88 -1.73 22.60
C LYS A 91 7.12 -2.97 22.15
N SER A 92 6.72 -3.84 23.08
CA SER A 92 6.26 -5.19 22.77
C SER A 92 4.77 -5.44 22.97
N ASP A 93 4.03 -4.55 23.63
CA ASP A 93 2.58 -4.69 23.85
C ASP A 93 1.82 -3.67 22.99
N ASP A 94 1.00 -4.16 22.06
CA ASP A 94 0.25 -3.33 21.12
C ASP A 94 -0.70 -2.36 21.82
N ALA A 95 -1.39 -2.80 22.87
CA ALA A 95 -2.33 -1.95 23.58
C ALA A 95 -1.62 -0.79 24.33
N ALA A 96 -0.46 -1.08 24.93
CA ALA A 96 0.41 -0.08 25.53
C ALA A 96 0.96 0.87 24.47
N ASN A 97 1.43 0.35 23.34
CA ASN A 97 1.96 1.15 22.24
C ASN A 97 0.90 2.10 21.65
N ILE A 98 -0.32 1.60 21.40
CA ILE A 98 -1.48 2.40 20.96
C ILE A 98 -1.81 3.50 21.98
N ALA A 99 -1.84 3.17 23.27
CA ALA A 99 -2.04 4.16 24.33
C ALA A 99 -0.91 5.21 24.36
N GLY A 100 0.34 4.79 24.14
CA GLY A 100 1.51 5.66 24.05
C GLY A 100 1.43 6.65 22.88
N GLY A 101 1.10 6.17 21.68
CA GLY A 101 0.91 7.01 20.50
C GLY A 101 -0.22 8.03 20.69
N ALA A 102 -1.36 7.57 21.22
CA ALA A 102 -2.49 8.45 21.55
C ALA A 102 -2.12 9.52 22.59
N ALA A 103 -1.35 9.17 23.62
CA ALA A 103 -0.88 10.11 24.63
C ALA A 103 0.04 11.18 24.03
N VAL A 104 0.95 10.79 23.15
CA VAL A 104 1.84 11.73 22.44
C VAL A 104 1.04 12.68 21.55
N LEU A 105 0.09 12.16 20.75
CA LEU A 105 -0.79 12.99 19.93
C LEU A 105 -1.59 13.98 20.76
N ARG A 106 -2.12 13.55 21.91
CA ARG A 106 -2.84 14.44 22.81
C ARG A 106 -1.92 15.56 23.33
N ALA A 107 -0.71 15.23 23.76
CA ALA A 107 0.23 16.25 24.21
C ALA A 107 0.61 17.24 23.09
N LEU A 108 0.74 16.77 21.84
CA LEU A 108 0.95 17.62 20.66
C LEU A 108 -0.27 18.51 20.35
N ALA A 109 -1.49 18.02 20.57
CA ALA A 109 -2.71 18.81 20.45
C ALA A 109 -2.80 19.91 21.51
N ASP A 110 -2.45 19.60 22.76
CA ASP A 110 -2.37 20.58 23.85
C ASP A 110 -1.31 21.66 23.53
N GLU A 111 -0.13 21.28 23.02
CA GLU A 111 0.90 22.21 22.55
C GLU A 111 0.48 23.07 21.35
N ALA A 112 -0.44 22.56 20.53
CA ALA A 112 -1.03 23.31 19.42
C ALA A 112 -2.22 24.19 19.86
N GLY A 113 -2.57 24.18 21.15
CA GLY A 113 -3.65 24.99 21.72
C GLY A 113 -5.06 24.48 21.40
N LEU A 114 -5.23 23.20 21.07
CA LEU A 114 -6.55 22.61 20.87
C LEU A 114 -7.21 22.36 22.22
N ASP A 115 -8.33 23.02 22.46
CA ASP A 115 -9.19 22.73 23.61
C ASP A 115 -10.02 21.44 23.42
N ALA A 116 -10.79 21.07 24.45
CA ALA A 116 -11.61 19.85 24.44
C ALA A 116 -12.71 19.85 23.36
N ALA A 117 -13.17 21.02 22.90
CA ALA A 117 -14.15 21.12 21.82
C ALA A 117 -13.47 20.93 20.47
N ALA A 118 -12.34 21.61 20.24
CA ALA A 118 -11.53 21.49 19.03
C ALA A 118 -11.03 20.06 18.80
N ARG A 119 -10.67 19.34 19.86
CA ARG A 119 -10.24 17.93 19.78
C ARG A 119 -11.31 16.98 19.25
N LYS A 120 -12.60 17.32 19.35
CA LYS A 120 -13.69 16.49 18.79
C LYS A 120 -13.80 16.59 17.27
N ASP A 121 -13.18 17.60 16.66
CA ASP A 121 -13.19 17.83 15.22
C ASP A 121 -11.91 17.26 14.58
N PRO A 122 -12.01 16.17 13.79
CA PRO A 122 -10.86 15.58 13.11
C PRO A 122 -10.12 16.57 12.19
N ALA A 123 -10.76 17.63 11.68
CA ALA A 123 -10.09 18.62 10.84
C ALA A 123 -9.00 19.39 11.58
N ARG A 124 -9.08 19.51 12.92
CA ARG A 124 -8.15 20.29 13.74
C ARG A 124 -6.84 19.56 14.06
N TRP A 125 -6.78 18.26 13.81
CA TRP A 125 -5.66 17.39 14.22
C TRP A 125 -4.47 17.37 13.25
N TYR A 126 -4.54 18.09 12.14
CA TYR A 126 -3.50 18.06 11.11
C TYR A 126 -2.13 18.47 11.64
N THR A 127 -2.05 19.56 12.41
CA THR A 127 -0.77 20.04 12.99
C THR A 127 -0.18 19.02 13.99
N PRO A 128 -0.95 18.48 14.95
CA PRO A 128 -0.47 17.38 15.81
C PRO A 128 0.04 16.16 15.04
N ILE A 129 -0.66 15.72 13.98
CA ILE A 129 -0.24 14.59 13.15
C ILE A 129 1.07 14.90 12.42
N ALA A 130 1.16 16.06 11.75
CA ALA A 130 2.37 16.47 11.04
C ALA A 130 3.60 16.52 11.98
N ARG A 131 3.41 16.93 13.24
CA ARG A 131 4.47 16.93 14.27
C ARG A 131 4.81 15.54 14.78
N TYR A 132 3.83 14.63 14.86
CA TYR A 132 4.05 13.25 15.32
C TYR A 132 5.07 12.52 14.46
N GLY A 133 4.98 12.66 13.12
CA GLY A 133 5.93 12.07 12.17
C GLY A 133 7.37 12.57 12.34
N GLY A 134 7.56 13.74 12.99
CA GLY A 134 8.87 14.25 13.43
C GLY A 134 9.83 14.61 12.29
N ALA A 135 9.30 14.93 11.11
CA ALA A 135 10.10 15.36 9.97
C ALA A 135 10.67 16.77 10.18
N ALA A 136 11.93 16.97 9.79
CA ALA A 136 12.58 18.28 9.89
C ALA A 136 12.06 19.28 8.84
N SER A 137 11.66 18.78 7.66
CA SER A 137 11.09 19.59 6.59
C SER A 137 9.57 19.73 6.74
N ALA A 138 9.05 20.94 6.54
CA ALA A 138 7.61 21.20 6.50
C ALA A 138 6.91 20.46 5.34
N ASP A 139 7.61 20.23 4.23
CA ASP A 139 7.07 19.51 3.06
C ASP A 139 6.87 18.02 3.38
N VAL A 140 7.80 17.41 4.11
CA VAL A 140 7.72 15.99 4.52
C VAL A 140 6.72 15.82 5.66
N ALA A 141 6.63 16.79 6.58
CA ALA A 141 5.60 16.80 7.62
C ALA A 141 4.19 16.93 7.03
N ARG A 142 4.05 17.73 5.95
CA ARG A 142 2.82 17.82 5.16
C ARG A 142 2.48 16.48 4.50
N LEU A 143 3.43 15.89 3.77
CA LEU A 143 3.27 14.56 3.13
C LEU A 143 2.80 13.48 4.14
N TYR A 144 3.42 13.45 5.32
CA TYR A 144 3.05 12.53 6.39
C TYR A 144 1.58 12.73 6.83
N ALA A 145 1.18 13.97 7.08
CA ALA A 145 -0.19 14.26 7.50
C ALA A 145 -1.21 14.03 6.37
N ASP A 146 -0.92 14.48 5.14
CA ASP A 146 -1.80 14.26 3.97
C ASP A 146 -2.04 12.74 3.77
N THR A 147 -1.02 11.89 3.89
CA THR A 147 -1.16 10.41 3.82
C THR A 147 -2.19 9.86 4.83
N VAL A 148 -2.18 10.36 6.08
CA VAL A 148 -3.12 9.93 7.12
C VAL A 148 -4.56 10.38 6.81
N TYR A 149 -4.72 11.58 6.26
CA TYR A 149 -6.04 12.10 5.88
C TYR A 149 -6.59 11.44 4.60
N ASP A 150 -5.72 11.04 3.68
CA ASP A 150 -6.11 10.25 2.51
C ASP A 150 -6.61 8.87 2.93
N LEU A 151 -5.91 8.18 3.84
CA LEU A 151 -6.38 6.92 4.42
C LEU A 151 -7.70 7.06 5.17
N LEU A 152 -7.91 8.19 5.87
CA LEU A 152 -9.20 8.47 6.51
C LEU A 152 -10.32 8.68 5.47
N ALA A 153 -10.01 9.38 4.37
CA ALA A 153 -10.94 9.65 3.29
C ALA A 153 -11.35 8.37 2.55
N GLU A 154 -10.38 7.49 2.26
CA GLU A 154 -10.57 6.20 1.58
C GLU A 154 -11.14 5.12 2.50
N GLY A 155 -10.89 5.24 3.80
CA GLY A 155 -11.18 4.22 4.80
C GLY A 155 -10.10 3.15 4.87
N VAL A 156 -9.97 2.53 6.04
CA VAL A 156 -8.97 1.49 6.33
C VAL A 156 -9.67 0.14 6.47
N ARG A 157 -9.07 -0.90 5.89
CA ARG A 157 -9.34 -2.30 6.23
C ARG A 157 -8.01 -3.01 6.46
N GLY A 158 -7.55 -3.00 7.71
CA GLY A 158 -6.32 -3.64 8.12
C GLY A 158 -6.59 -4.95 8.87
N THR A 159 -5.56 -5.78 8.93
CA THR A 159 -5.53 -7.00 9.73
C THR A 159 -4.37 -6.86 10.71
N ALA A 160 -4.68 -6.75 11.99
CA ALA A 160 -3.68 -6.74 13.04
C ALA A 160 -3.18 -8.16 13.34
N GLU A 161 -2.18 -8.28 14.22
CA GLU A 161 -1.63 -9.56 14.63
C GLU A 161 -2.74 -10.52 15.13
N GLY A 162 -2.58 -11.82 14.86
CA GLY A 162 -3.60 -12.82 15.18
C GLY A 162 -4.81 -12.83 14.23
N GLY A 163 -4.80 -12.04 13.16
CA GLY A 163 -5.84 -12.04 12.12
C GLY A 163 -7.05 -11.15 12.47
N GLU A 164 -6.92 -10.28 13.47
CA GLU A 164 -7.99 -9.37 13.88
C GLU A 164 -8.25 -8.31 12.82
N SER A 165 -9.50 -8.16 12.36
CA SER A 165 -9.85 -7.10 11.42
C SER A 165 -10.11 -5.78 12.14
N VAL A 166 -9.41 -4.73 11.72
CA VAL A 166 -9.61 -3.37 12.20
C VAL A 166 -10.01 -2.50 11.01
N THR A 167 -11.14 -1.79 11.13
CA THR A 167 -11.67 -0.99 10.02
C THR A 167 -11.92 0.45 10.39
N VAL A 168 -11.80 1.34 9.40
CA VAL A 168 -12.26 2.73 9.41
C VAL A 168 -13.17 2.91 8.22
N LYS A 169 -14.36 3.48 8.43
CA LYS A 169 -15.25 3.78 7.31
C LYS A 169 -14.71 4.98 6.52
N PRO A 170 -14.78 4.96 5.18
CA PRO A 170 -14.37 6.09 4.36
C PRO A 170 -15.07 7.37 4.82
N ARG A 171 -14.28 8.40 5.15
CA ARG A 171 -14.79 9.69 5.58
C ARG A 171 -13.84 10.80 5.17
N ALA A 172 -14.17 11.48 4.07
CA ALA A 172 -13.44 12.68 3.69
C ALA A 172 -13.59 13.76 4.77
N VAL A 173 -12.46 14.31 5.19
CA VAL A 173 -12.35 15.45 6.10
C VAL A 173 -11.44 16.44 5.41
N GLU A 174 -11.88 17.70 5.28
CA GLU A 174 -10.99 18.77 4.84
C GLU A 174 -10.17 19.24 6.05
N PRO A 175 -8.86 18.98 6.12
CA PRO A 175 -8.10 19.33 7.30
C PRO A 175 -7.72 20.81 7.34
N ASP A 176 -7.70 21.37 8.55
CA ASP A 176 -7.07 22.65 8.83
C ASP A 176 -5.54 22.49 8.82
N ARG A 177 -4.93 22.69 7.65
CA ARG A 177 -3.49 22.51 7.44
C ARG A 177 -2.64 23.56 8.16
N GLY A 178 -3.23 24.63 8.69
CA GLY A 178 -2.51 25.70 9.38
C GLY A 178 -1.28 26.19 8.60
N THR A 179 -0.11 26.17 9.25
CA THR A 179 1.15 26.60 8.62
C THR A 179 1.63 25.67 7.50
N TYR A 180 1.28 24.39 7.55
CA TYR A 180 1.68 23.40 6.55
C TYR A 180 0.96 23.58 5.21
N GLY A 181 -0.14 24.34 5.16
CA GLY A 181 -0.79 24.71 3.88
C GLY A 181 0.11 25.52 2.95
N LYS A 182 1.21 26.10 3.46
CA LYS A 182 2.24 26.80 2.67
C LYS A 182 3.38 25.88 2.21
N ALA A 183 3.50 24.70 2.80
CA ALA A 183 4.51 23.72 2.44
C ALA A 183 4.19 23.12 1.07
N LYS A 184 5.22 22.69 0.34
CA LYS A 184 5.05 22.08 -0.97
C LYS A 184 4.25 20.80 -0.86
N ASP A 185 3.29 20.65 -1.76
CA ASP A 185 2.59 19.39 -1.97
C ASP A 185 3.51 18.42 -2.70
N LEU A 186 3.92 17.35 -2.02
CA LEU A 186 4.79 16.33 -2.60
C LEU A 186 4.01 15.25 -3.36
N ASP A 187 2.71 15.13 -3.09
CA ASP A 187 1.79 14.23 -3.80
C ASP A 187 1.07 14.92 -4.97
N GLY A 188 1.05 16.25 -4.95
CA GLY A 188 0.53 17.08 -6.02
C GLY A 188 1.33 16.96 -7.33
N PRO A 189 0.69 17.25 -8.49
CA PRO A 189 1.35 17.17 -9.78
C PRO A 189 2.59 18.07 -9.82
N THR A 190 3.75 17.45 -10.09
CA THR A 190 5.03 18.15 -10.13
C THR A 190 5.08 19.11 -11.32
N THR A 191 5.16 20.42 -11.05
CA THR A 191 5.58 21.38 -12.08
C THR A 191 7.06 21.12 -12.38
N PHE A 192 7.39 20.84 -13.65
CA PHE A 192 8.66 20.39 -14.24
C PHE A 192 9.97 21.18 -13.92
N ALA A 193 10.18 21.67 -12.70
CA ALA A 193 11.26 22.62 -12.38
C ALA A 193 12.35 22.12 -11.42
N ALA A 194 12.21 20.95 -10.79
CA ALA A 194 13.36 20.26 -10.23
C ALA A 194 13.85 19.30 -11.31
N THR A 195 15.05 19.53 -11.85
CA THR A 195 15.77 18.52 -12.63
C THR A 195 15.74 17.25 -11.77
N VAL A 196 14.96 16.24 -12.07
CA VAL A 196 15.04 14.93 -11.40
C VAL A 196 15.52 13.96 -12.46
N ASP A 197 16.24 12.92 -12.05
CA ASP A 197 16.72 11.95 -13.02
C ASP A 197 15.51 11.14 -13.53
N TYR A 198 14.54 10.80 -12.67
CA TYR A 198 13.25 10.22 -13.05
C TYR A 198 12.12 11.27 -13.05
N PRO A 199 11.52 11.63 -14.21
CA PRO A 199 10.55 12.73 -14.31
C PRO A 199 9.29 12.62 -13.44
N GLN A 200 8.87 11.40 -13.09
CA GLN A 200 7.67 11.19 -12.25
C GLN A 200 7.99 11.28 -10.75
N ALA A 201 9.26 11.44 -10.36
CA ALA A 201 9.63 11.54 -8.96
C ALA A 201 9.42 12.95 -8.40
N ALA A 202 8.98 13.04 -7.16
CA ALA A 202 9.16 14.24 -6.34
C ALA A 202 10.64 14.38 -5.95
N TRP A 203 11.15 15.61 -5.85
CA TRP A 203 12.51 15.86 -5.35
C TRP A 203 12.47 16.28 -3.88
N VAL A 204 13.10 15.48 -3.01
CA VAL A 204 13.31 15.79 -1.59
C VAL A 204 14.73 15.36 -1.22
N PRO A 205 15.70 16.29 -1.14
CA PRO A 205 17.10 15.91 -1.01
C PRO A 205 17.38 15.22 0.34
N ALA A 206 18.18 14.16 0.30
CA ALA A 206 18.83 13.61 1.49
C ALA A 206 19.84 14.62 2.06
N ASN A 207 20.23 14.41 3.32
CA ASN A 207 21.28 15.23 3.94
C ASN A 207 22.62 14.99 3.22
N SER A 208 23.41 16.05 3.00
CA SER A 208 24.73 15.93 2.37
C SER A 208 25.73 15.06 3.15
N ALA A 209 25.47 14.78 4.44
CA ALA A 209 26.25 13.83 5.24
C ALA A 209 25.96 12.35 4.93
N ASN A 210 24.92 12.07 4.14
CA ASN A 210 24.41 10.72 3.87
C ASN A 210 24.68 10.23 2.44
N TYR A 211 25.41 10.98 1.62
CA TYR A 211 25.85 10.57 0.30
C TYR A 211 27.18 11.24 -0.06
N ALA A 212 27.88 10.72 -1.07
CA ALA A 212 29.10 11.33 -1.60
C ALA A 212 28.87 11.92 -2.98
N VAL A 213 29.20 13.21 -3.14
CA VAL A 213 29.19 13.87 -4.45
C VAL A 213 30.14 13.13 -5.41
N SER A 214 29.69 12.90 -6.64
CA SER A 214 30.44 12.17 -7.66
C SER A 214 30.08 12.65 -9.08
N SER A 215 30.76 12.08 -10.07
CA SER A 215 30.59 12.37 -11.50
C SER A 215 30.16 11.12 -12.28
N ARG A 216 29.47 10.17 -11.63
CA ARG A 216 28.95 8.97 -12.31
C ARG A 216 28.00 9.35 -13.46
N PRO A 217 27.99 8.59 -14.56
CA PRO A 217 28.72 7.34 -14.76
C PRO A 217 30.18 7.52 -15.26
N THR A 218 30.71 8.74 -15.34
CA THR A 218 32.06 8.97 -15.90
C THR A 218 33.18 8.53 -14.95
N SER A 219 33.00 8.64 -13.63
CA SER A 219 33.97 8.16 -12.65
C SER A 219 33.88 6.65 -12.41
N ASP A 220 32.66 6.13 -12.31
CA ASP A 220 32.34 4.71 -12.13
C ASP A 220 31.08 4.41 -12.93
N ALA A 221 31.10 3.31 -13.69
CA ALA A 221 29.91 2.83 -14.39
C ALA A 221 28.81 2.48 -13.38
N ILE A 222 27.58 2.92 -13.69
CA ILE A 222 26.38 2.47 -12.98
C ILE A 222 25.87 1.24 -13.73
N ASP A 223 26.09 0.07 -13.17
CA ASP A 223 25.78 -1.21 -13.82
C ASP A 223 24.77 -2.07 -13.05
N ARG A 224 24.25 -1.56 -11.93
CA ARG A 224 23.30 -2.29 -11.09
C ARG A 224 22.22 -1.42 -10.49
N ILE A 225 21.09 -2.07 -10.20
CA ILE A 225 19.99 -1.51 -9.43
C ILE A 225 19.82 -2.41 -8.20
N VAL A 226 19.82 -1.82 -7.01
CA VAL A 226 19.63 -2.56 -5.75
C VAL A 226 18.25 -2.22 -5.19
N ILE A 227 17.43 -3.24 -5.01
CA ILE A 227 16.09 -3.17 -4.43
C ILE A 227 16.19 -3.41 -2.94
N HIS A 228 15.61 -2.49 -2.17
CA HIS A 228 15.58 -2.53 -0.71
C HIS A 228 14.15 -2.47 -0.18
N VAL A 229 13.97 -2.91 1.06
CA VAL A 229 12.77 -2.66 1.88
C VAL A 229 13.21 -1.92 3.13
N ALA A 230 12.58 -0.79 3.40
CA ALA A 230 13.09 0.20 4.35
C ALA A 230 12.92 -0.19 5.83
N GLN A 231 12.07 -1.18 6.14
CA GLN A 231 11.63 -1.48 7.51
C GLN A 231 11.00 -0.24 8.16
N GLY A 232 10.09 0.43 7.46
CA GLY A 232 9.43 1.68 7.90
C GLY A 232 8.56 2.33 6.82
N SER A 233 7.86 3.41 7.21
CA SER A 233 6.94 4.16 6.36
C SER A 233 7.63 5.12 5.37
N TYR A 234 6.97 5.47 4.27
CA TYR A 234 7.50 6.31 3.19
C TYR A 234 8.05 7.65 3.67
N ALA A 235 7.22 8.39 4.42
CA ALA A 235 7.64 9.67 5.00
C ALA A 235 8.70 9.47 6.11
N GLY A 236 8.65 8.36 6.85
CA GLY A 236 9.67 7.98 7.83
C GLY A 236 11.05 7.77 7.20
N THR A 237 11.12 7.01 6.11
CA THR A 237 12.36 6.75 5.34
C THR A 237 12.92 8.06 4.76
N ILE A 238 12.07 8.91 4.18
CA ILE A 238 12.48 10.22 3.67
C ILE A 238 13.05 11.08 4.81
N SER A 239 12.36 11.15 5.95
CA SER A 239 12.85 11.89 7.11
C SER A 239 14.17 11.33 7.64
N TRP A 240 14.34 10.00 7.64
CA TRP A 240 15.57 9.35 8.09
C TRP A 240 16.77 9.72 7.22
N PHE A 241 16.61 9.76 5.91
CA PHE A 241 17.69 10.18 5.01
C PHE A 241 18.02 11.68 5.09
N GLN A 242 17.16 12.50 5.69
CA GLN A 242 17.45 13.90 6.03
C GLN A 242 18.20 14.08 7.36
N ASN A 243 18.26 13.03 8.19
CA ASN A 243 19.00 13.03 9.45
C ASN A 243 20.51 12.87 9.20
N PRO A 244 21.37 13.87 9.51
CA PRO A 244 22.81 13.76 9.29
C PRO A 244 23.51 12.69 10.15
N ALA A 245 22.86 12.19 11.20
CA ALA A 245 23.37 11.11 12.05
C ALA A 245 23.11 9.72 11.45
N ALA A 246 22.20 9.59 10.47
CA ALA A 246 21.83 8.31 9.88
C ALA A 246 22.99 7.66 9.10
N LYS A 247 23.80 8.46 8.40
CA LYS A 247 24.92 8.01 7.55
C LYS A 247 24.52 7.00 6.48
N VAL A 248 23.24 6.99 6.10
CA VAL A 248 22.66 6.13 5.07
C VAL A 248 21.68 6.92 4.20
N SER A 249 21.55 6.53 2.93
CA SER A 249 20.54 7.06 2.00
C SER A 249 20.37 6.14 0.79
N SER A 250 19.24 6.25 0.11
CA SER A 250 19.04 5.70 -1.23
C SER A 250 18.81 6.81 -2.26
N HIS A 251 18.74 6.44 -3.54
CA HIS A 251 18.44 7.41 -4.59
C HIS A 251 16.94 7.68 -4.66
N TYR A 252 16.13 6.64 -4.45
CA TYR A 252 14.67 6.70 -4.56
C TYR A 252 13.99 5.98 -3.40
N VAL A 253 12.81 6.48 -3.01
CA VAL A 253 11.87 5.80 -2.12
C VAL A 253 10.53 5.63 -2.85
N VAL A 254 9.88 4.48 -2.70
CA VAL A 254 8.59 4.13 -3.34
C VAL A 254 7.53 3.83 -2.28
N ARG A 255 6.36 4.48 -2.41
CA ARG A 255 5.21 4.29 -1.53
C ARG A 255 4.39 3.05 -1.94
N SER A 256 3.88 2.32 -0.96
CA SER A 256 3.05 1.13 -1.04
C SER A 256 1.65 1.43 -1.53
N SER A 257 0.98 2.41 -0.94
CA SER A 257 -0.44 2.67 -1.21
C SER A 257 -0.76 2.97 -2.68
N ASP A 258 0.08 3.78 -3.34
CA ASP A 258 -0.19 4.34 -4.66
C ASP A 258 1.00 4.31 -5.63
N GLY A 259 2.18 3.88 -5.17
CA GLY A 259 3.40 3.88 -5.97
C GLY A 259 4.08 5.24 -6.10
N ALA A 260 3.79 6.24 -5.26
CA ALA A 260 4.48 7.53 -5.31
C ALA A 260 6.01 7.36 -5.17
N VAL A 261 6.77 8.11 -5.97
CA VAL A 261 8.24 8.02 -6.02
C VAL A 261 8.86 9.33 -5.57
N THR A 262 9.77 9.27 -4.62
CA THR A 262 10.58 10.43 -4.19
C THR A 262 12.04 10.14 -4.51
N GLN A 263 12.69 11.04 -5.27
CA GLN A 263 14.11 11.03 -5.48
C GLN A 263 14.81 11.89 -4.42
N MET A 264 15.82 11.30 -3.78
CA MET A 264 16.54 11.91 -2.66
C MET A 264 18.01 12.19 -2.94
N VAL A 265 18.64 11.37 -3.78
CA VAL A 265 20.03 11.56 -4.22
C VAL A 265 20.06 11.46 -5.74
N ARG A 266 20.87 12.31 -6.38
CA ARG A 266 21.10 12.23 -7.83
C ARG A 266 21.80 10.94 -8.17
N GLU A 267 21.42 10.30 -9.27
CA GLU A 267 22.06 9.06 -9.72
C GLU A 267 23.57 9.26 -10.00
N LYS A 268 23.99 10.48 -10.36
CA LYS A 268 25.42 10.82 -10.49
C LYS A 268 26.20 10.74 -9.17
N ASP A 269 25.55 10.99 -8.04
CA ASP A 269 26.12 11.04 -6.69
C ASP A 269 25.92 9.70 -6.00
N ARG A 270 26.84 9.26 -5.13
CA ARG A 270 26.79 7.94 -4.49
C ARG A 270 25.97 8.00 -3.21
N ALA A 271 24.70 7.57 -3.26
CA ALA A 271 23.91 7.30 -2.06
C ALA A 271 24.53 6.16 -1.22
N PHE A 272 24.29 6.15 0.08
CA PHE A 272 24.88 5.19 1.01
C PHE A 272 23.88 4.08 1.38
N HIS A 273 23.70 3.08 0.52
CA HIS A 273 22.66 2.04 0.66
C HIS A 273 23.16 0.58 0.60
N ALA A 274 24.33 0.29 0.03
CA ALA A 274 24.80 -1.09 -0.23
C ALA A 274 26.34 -1.22 -0.17
N GLY A 275 26.97 -0.58 0.82
CA GLY A 275 28.43 -0.68 1.03
C GLY A 275 29.26 -0.35 -0.23
N ASP A 276 30.17 -1.24 -0.62
CA ASP A 276 31.02 -1.05 -1.80
C ASP A 276 30.25 -0.96 -3.12
N TYR A 277 29.00 -1.43 -3.16
CA TYR A 277 28.15 -1.34 -4.35
C TYR A 277 27.56 0.07 -4.55
N ASN A 278 27.65 0.95 -3.55
CA ASN A 278 27.25 2.36 -3.67
C ASN A 278 27.89 3.06 -4.86
N ARG A 279 29.13 2.68 -5.24
CA ARG A 279 29.83 3.31 -6.37
C ARG A 279 29.26 2.95 -7.74
N ARG A 280 28.64 1.78 -7.87
CA ARG A 280 28.23 1.22 -9.18
C ARG A 280 26.74 0.95 -9.31
N SER A 281 25.94 1.40 -8.34
CA SER A 281 24.51 1.12 -8.33
C SER A 281 23.63 2.31 -7.98
N VAL A 282 22.36 2.16 -8.34
CA VAL A 282 21.23 2.98 -7.90
C VAL A 282 20.38 2.16 -6.93
N GLY A 283 20.30 2.58 -5.68
CA GLY A 283 19.41 2.02 -4.66
C GLY A 283 17.98 2.58 -4.71
N ILE A 284 17.00 1.69 -4.66
CA ILE A 284 15.56 1.99 -4.57
C ILE A 284 15.01 1.35 -3.29
N GLU A 285 14.52 2.20 -2.39
CA GLU A 285 13.87 1.80 -1.14
C GLU A 285 12.36 1.67 -1.35
N HIS A 286 11.77 0.62 -0.79
CA HIS A 286 10.33 0.41 -0.77
C HIS A 286 9.87 0.52 0.69
N GLU A 287 8.87 1.35 0.95
CA GLU A 287 8.29 1.37 2.30
C GLU A 287 7.72 0.00 2.69
N GLY A 288 7.72 -0.27 3.99
CA GLY A 288 7.14 -1.48 4.56
C GLY A 288 8.14 -2.39 5.25
N PHE A 289 7.67 -3.60 5.57
CA PHE A 289 8.36 -4.57 6.41
C PHE A 289 8.51 -5.93 5.71
N VAL A 290 9.71 -6.51 5.78
CA VAL A 290 10.08 -7.74 5.05
C VAL A 290 9.31 -8.99 5.46
N ASN A 291 8.65 -8.96 6.63
CA ASN A 291 7.84 -10.04 7.20
C ASN A 291 6.33 -9.87 6.98
N ASP A 292 5.90 -8.81 6.28
CA ASP A 292 4.49 -8.57 5.98
C ASP A 292 4.27 -8.36 4.47
N ALA A 293 3.56 -9.31 3.86
CA ALA A 293 3.28 -9.30 2.43
C ALA A 293 2.32 -8.16 1.99
N THR A 294 1.56 -7.56 2.92
CA THR A 294 0.55 -6.54 2.59
C THR A 294 1.17 -5.24 2.07
N TRP A 295 2.44 -5.00 2.37
CA TRP A 295 3.21 -3.84 1.86
C TRP A 295 3.55 -3.92 0.38
N PHE A 296 3.60 -5.12 -0.19
CA PHE A 296 4.04 -5.31 -1.57
C PHE A 296 2.86 -5.23 -2.55
N THR A 297 2.27 -4.04 -2.65
CA THR A 297 1.10 -3.80 -3.50
C THR A 297 1.45 -3.81 -5.00
N ASP A 298 0.43 -4.01 -5.83
CA ASP A 298 0.59 -3.89 -7.28
C ASP A 298 1.04 -2.49 -7.72
N ALA A 299 0.57 -1.44 -7.02
CA ALA A 299 0.94 -0.05 -7.30
C ALA A 299 2.45 0.18 -7.07
N MET A 300 2.97 -0.29 -5.93
CA MET A 300 4.40 -0.26 -5.63
C MET A 300 5.22 -1.00 -6.68
N TYR A 301 4.85 -2.26 -6.99
CA TYR A 301 5.58 -3.06 -7.98
C TYR A 301 5.62 -2.40 -9.35
N ARG A 302 4.49 -1.86 -9.82
CA ARG A 302 4.40 -1.20 -11.12
C ARG A 302 5.25 0.06 -11.20
N SER A 303 5.15 0.91 -10.17
CA SER A 303 5.89 2.17 -10.13
C SER A 303 7.39 1.91 -10.02
N SER A 304 7.80 1.04 -9.10
CA SER A 304 9.21 0.63 -8.95
C SER A 304 9.76 -0.02 -10.22
N ALA A 305 8.97 -0.85 -10.91
CA ALA A 305 9.39 -1.45 -12.16
C ALA A 305 9.53 -0.41 -13.29
N ALA A 306 8.68 0.62 -13.33
CA ALA A 306 8.79 1.72 -14.28
C ALA A 306 10.05 2.56 -14.05
N LEU A 307 10.34 2.88 -12.78
CA LEU A 307 11.58 3.52 -12.36
C LEU A 307 12.79 2.65 -12.73
N THR A 308 12.77 1.36 -12.41
CA THR A 308 13.84 0.40 -12.71
C THR A 308 14.11 0.29 -14.21
N ARG A 309 13.06 0.22 -15.05
CA ARG A 309 13.20 0.25 -16.52
C ARG A 309 13.90 1.52 -16.97
N ASN A 310 13.44 2.66 -16.48
CA ASN A 310 13.96 3.96 -16.86
C ASN A 310 15.45 4.13 -16.50
N ILE A 311 15.86 3.69 -15.30
CA ILE A 311 17.28 3.65 -14.89
C ILE A 311 18.07 2.70 -15.79
N ALA A 312 17.55 1.49 -16.04
CA ALA A 312 18.23 0.48 -16.83
C ALA A 312 18.43 0.94 -18.29
N ASP A 313 17.43 1.57 -18.90
CA ASP A 313 17.51 2.15 -20.24
C ASP A 313 18.51 3.31 -20.29
N ARG A 314 18.52 4.18 -19.27
CA ARG A 314 19.43 5.34 -19.20
C ARG A 314 20.90 4.91 -19.15
N TYR A 315 21.22 3.85 -18.42
CA TYR A 315 22.61 3.41 -18.18
C TYR A 315 23.01 2.16 -18.97
N GLY A 316 22.11 1.60 -19.80
CA GLY A 316 22.39 0.38 -20.57
C GLY A 316 22.51 -0.87 -19.70
N ILE A 317 21.84 -0.91 -18.55
CA ILE A 317 21.88 -2.04 -17.62
C ILE A 317 20.97 -3.17 -18.18
N PRO A 318 21.46 -4.40 -18.33
CA PRO A 318 20.62 -5.53 -18.68
C PRO A 318 19.49 -5.74 -17.65
N LYS A 319 18.25 -5.90 -18.12
CA LYS A 319 17.06 -6.07 -17.27
C LYS A 319 16.92 -7.51 -16.79
N ASP A 320 17.93 -8.01 -16.07
CA ASP A 320 18.00 -9.37 -15.55
C ASP A 320 18.30 -9.39 -14.04
N ARG A 321 18.26 -10.59 -13.45
CA ARG A 321 18.52 -10.80 -12.02
C ARG A 321 20.00 -10.81 -11.64
N THR A 322 20.91 -10.66 -12.61
CA THR A 322 22.34 -10.45 -12.36
C THR A 322 22.64 -8.98 -12.10
N HIS A 323 21.87 -8.05 -12.67
CA HIS A 323 22.11 -6.62 -12.55
C HIS A 323 21.07 -5.88 -11.69
N ILE A 324 19.84 -6.39 -11.66
CA ILE A 324 18.80 -5.94 -10.73
C ILE A 324 18.79 -6.95 -9.60
N VAL A 325 19.25 -6.54 -8.42
CA VAL A 325 19.52 -7.41 -7.26
C VAL A 325 18.80 -6.89 -6.02
N GLY A 326 18.49 -7.78 -5.08
CA GLY A 326 18.10 -7.38 -3.72
C GLY A 326 19.33 -7.02 -2.90
N HIS A 327 19.16 -6.25 -1.84
CA HIS A 327 20.28 -5.93 -0.95
C HIS A 327 20.94 -7.19 -0.38
N SER A 328 20.15 -8.19 0.04
CA SER A 328 20.59 -9.53 0.47
C SER A 328 21.43 -10.31 -0.54
N GLN A 329 21.45 -9.89 -1.80
CA GLN A 329 22.23 -10.52 -2.87
C GLN A 329 23.51 -9.73 -3.20
N VAL A 330 23.73 -8.60 -2.52
CA VAL A 330 24.98 -7.84 -2.59
C VAL A 330 26.06 -8.60 -1.82
N PRO A 331 27.18 -8.97 -2.46
CA PRO A 331 28.27 -9.65 -1.78
C PRO A 331 28.80 -8.89 -0.57
N GLY A 332 28.95 -9.59 0.55
CA GLY A 332 29.47 -9.02 1.80
C GLY A 332 28.44 -8.30 2.67
N THR A 333 27.17 -8.29 2.27
CA THR A 333 26.08 -7.75 3.10
C THR A 333 25.70 -8.72 4.25
N ASP A 334 25.25 -8.16 5.36
CA ASP A 334 24.54 -8.86 6.45
C ASP A 334 23.01 -8.63 6.39
N HIS A 335 22.54 -7.86 5.40
CA HIS A 335 21.14 -7.53 5.21
C HIS A 335 20.32 -8.66 4.57
N THR A 336 19.03 -8.71 4.90
CA THR A 336 18.07 -9.72 4.43
C THR A 336 17.01 -9.16 3.48
N ASP A 337 16.94 -7.84 3.30
CA ASP A 337 15.97 -7.18 2.43
C ASP A 337 16.27 -7.45 0.93
N PRO A 338 15.26 -7.44 0.04
CA PRO A 338 13.85 -7.08 0.25
C PRO A 338 12.99 -8.18 0.89
N GLY A 339 13.59 -9.27 1.39
CA GLY A 339 12.89 -10.32 2.13
C GLY A 339 12.17 -11.35 1.25
N GLY A 340 11.62 -12.38 1.91
CA GLY A 340 10.98 -13.52 1.25
C GLY A 340 9.64 -13.21 0.58
N TYR A 341 8.95 -12.15 1.03
CA TYR A 341 7.67 -11.72 0.46
C TYR A 341 7.82 -10.84 -0.78
N TRP A 342 9.02 -10.34 -1.09
CA TRP A 342 9.28 -9.66 -2.35
C TRP A 342 9.23 -10.65 -3.52
N ASN A 343 8.18 -10.53 -4.33
CA ASN A 343 7.92 -11.38 -5.49
C ASN A 343 8.74 -10.90 -6.70
N TRP A 344 9.96 -11.41 -6.78
CA TRP A 344 10.87 -11.16 -7.91
C TRP A 344 10.28 -11.51 -9.28
N THR A 345 9.43 -12.53 -9.37
CA THR A 345 8.80 -12.93 -10.63
C THR A 345 7.84 -11.85 -11.12
N THR A 346 6.94 -11.39 -10.24
CA THR A 346 6.02 -10.28 -10.55
C THR A 346 6.78 -9.01 -10.91
N PHE A 347 7.76 -8.64 -10.09
CA PHE A 347 8.55 -7.44 -10.31
C PHE A 347 9.30 -7.48 -11.67
N MET A 348 10.03 -8.56 -11.95
CA MET A 348 10.79 -8.69 -13.20
C MET A 348 9.91 -8.81 -14.44
N ASN A 349 8.70 -9.37 -14.32
CA ASN A 349 7.71 -9.35 -15.40
C ASN A 349 7.33 -7.92 -15.77
N TYR A 350 7.07 -7.06 -14.76
CA TYR A 350 6.88 -5.65 -15.02
C TYR A 350 8.14 -4.99 -15.59
N VAL A 351 9.33 -5.26 -15.05
CA VAL A 351 10.58 -4.62 -15.51
C VAL A 351 10.94 -4.99 -16.96
N THR A 352 10.81 -6.24 -17.37
CA THR A 352 11.24 -6.65 -18.71
C THR A 352 10.26 -6.28 -19.81
N GLY A 353 9.08 -5.76 -19.46
CA GLY A 353 7.98 -5.57 -20.41
C GLY A 353 7.52 -6.90 -21.03
N GLY A 354 7.97 -8.04 -20.48
CA GLY A 354 7.48 -9.35 -20.83
C GLY A 354 5.98 -9.39 -20.60
N SER A 355 5.26 -10.01 -21.53
CA SER A 355 3.82 -10.27 -21.42
C SER A 355 3.48 -11.28 -20.31
N GLY A 356 4.10 -11.16 -19.14
CA GLY A 356 3.59 -11.73 -17.89
C GLY A 356 2.44 -10.84 -17.44
N GLY A 357 1.29 -11.01 -18.08
CA GLY A 357 0.09 -10.27 -17.74
C GLY A 357 -0.19 -10.40 -16.25
N THR A 358 -0.68 -9.32 -15.64
CA THR A 358 -1.73 -9.49 -14.64
C THR A 358 -2.72 -10.48 -15.23
N THR A 359 -2.82 -11.69 -14.67
CA THR A 359 -3.99 -12.52 -14.96
C THR A 359 -5.17 -11.75 -14.38
N ASN A 360 -6.19 -11.51 -15.20
CA ASN A 360 -7.41 -10.93 -14.69
C ASN A 360 -7.90 -11.82 -13.54
N PRO A 361 -8.13 -11.29 -12.31
CA PRO A 361 -8.60 -12.11 -11.20
C PRO A 361 -9.99 -12.72 -11.47
N HIS A 362 -10.67 -12.24 -12.52
CA HIS A 362 -11.94 -12.76 -12.98
C HIS A 362 -11.77 -13.63 -14.23
N THR A 363 -12.33 -14.84 -14.18
CA THR A 363 -12.55 -15.68 -15.36
C THR A 363 -13.97 -15.48 -15.88
N ALA A 364 -14.22 -15.86 -17.13
CA ALA A 364 -15.57 -15.79 -17.69
C ALA A 364 -16.57 -16.62 -16.86
N GLU A 365 -16.13 -17.77 -16.33
CA GLU A 365 -16.92 -18.63 -15.46
C GLU A 365 -17.20 -17.99 -14.10
N SER A 366 -16.23 -17.31 -13.47
CA SER A 366 -16.47 -16.65 -12.18
C SER A 366 -17.42 -15.45 -12.33
N VAL A 367 -17.39 -14.75 -13.46
CA VAL A 367 -18.31 -13.67 -13.81
C VAL A 367 -19.72 -14.20 -14.12
N CYS A 368 -19.83 -15.25 -14.93
CA CYS A 368 -21.12 -15.84 -15.27
C CYS A 368 -21.73 -16.70 -14.17
N GLY A 369 -20.96 -17.11 -13.17
CA GLY A 369 -21.41 -17.84 -11.99
C GLY A 369 -21.45 -19.37 -12.19
N SER A 370 -21.86 -20.08 -11.13
CA SER A 370 -21.85 -21.53 -11.09
C SER A 370 -22.73 -22.16 -12.19
N GLY A 371 -22.23 -23.27 -12.75
CA GLY A 371 -22.93 -24.04 -13.79
C GLY A 371 -22.76 -23.52 -15.23
N TYR A 372 -22.17 -22.33 -15.43
CA TYR A 372 -21.80 -21.87 -16.77
C TYR A 372 -20.47 -22.48 -17.24
N LYS A 373 -20.42 -22.86 -18.51
CA LYS A 373 -19.22 -23.36 -19.19
C LYS A 373 -18.99 -22.56 -20.46
N VAL A 374 -17.75 -22.17 -20.74
CA VAL A 374 -17.37 -21.52 -21.99
C VAL A 374 -17.66 -22.47 -23.15
N ILE A 375 -18.46 -22.00 -24.10
CA ILE A 375 -18.79 -22.70 -25.35
C ILE A 375 -18.14 -22.04 -26.55
N ASP A 376 -17.75 -20.75 -26.44
CA ASP A 376 -17.00 -20.04 -27.47
C ASP A 376 -16.25 -18.81 -26.91
N SER A 377 -15.25 -18.31 -27.64
CA SER A 377 -14.52 -17.09 -27.28
C SER A 377 -13.83 -16.45 -28.48
N ALA A 378 -13.68 -15.12 -28.44
CA ALA A 378 -13.00 -14.35 -29.48
C ALA A 378 -11.99 -13.36 -28.88
N ALA A 379 -10.79 -13.31 -29.47
CA ALA A 379 -9.76 -12.37 -29.06
C ALA A 379 -10.10 -10.94 -29.52
N LEU A 380 -9.92 -9.97 -28.62
CA LEU A 380 -10.08 -8.54 -28.89
C LEU A 380 -8.69 -7.91 -29.07
N GLY A 381 -7.90 -8.47 -29.99
CA GLY A 381 -6.48 -8.17 -30.12
C GLY A 381 -5.71 -8.53 -28.85
N THR A 382 -4.79 -7.67 -28.42
CA THR A 382 -4.05 -7.83 -27.15
C THR A 382 -4.83 -7.34 -25.93
N ALA A 383 -5.95 -6.63 -26.11
CA ALA A 383 -6.63 -5.91 -25.04
C ALA A 383 -7.54 -6.78 -24.17
N GLY A 384 -8.03 -7.91 -24.68
CA GLY A 384 -8.93 -8.79 -23.95
C GLY A 384 -9.45 -9.97 -24.75
N THR A 385 -10.36 -10.73 -24.16
CA THR A 385 -11.12 -11.80 -24.81
C THR A 385 -12.58 -11.69 -24.39
N VAL A 386 -13.50 -11.76 -25.35
CA VAL A 386 -14.93 -11.94 -25.07
C VAL A 386 -15.27 -13.42 -25.10
N HIS A 387 -16.08 -13.86 -24.15
CA HIS A 387 -16.47 -15.26 -23.97
C HIS A 387 -17.99 -15.41 -24.04
N LEU A 388 -18.44 -16.47 -24.70
CA LEU A 388 -19.81 -16.98 -24.63
C LEU A 388 -19.83 -18.25 -23.77
N LEU A 389 -20.71 -18.28 -22.80
CA LEU A 389 -20.93 -19.42 -21.91
C LEU A 389 -22.38 -19.90 -21.97
N TYR A 390 -22.59 -21.16 -21.62
CA TYR A 390 -23.91 -21.77 -21.50
C TYR A 390 -24.04 -22.58 -20.21
N ASN A 391 -25.23 -22.57 -19.61
CA ASN A 391 -25.57 -23.38 -18.46
C ASN A 391 -26.71 -24.35 -18.82
N SER A 392 -26.36 -25.62 -18.98
CA SER A 392 -27.31 -26.67 -19.40
C SER A 392 -28.39 -26.97 -18.37
N ALA A 393 -28.21 -26.59 -17.09
CA ALA A 393 -29.20 -26.82 -16.05
C ALA A 393 -30.38 -25.84 -16.11
N ASN A 394 -30.20 -24.67 -16.73
CA ASN A 394 -31.24 -23.64 -16.82
C ASN A 394 -31.50 -23.07 -18.23
N GLY A 395 -30.72 -23.49 -19.24
CA GLY A 395 -30.94 -23.08 -20.63
C GLY A 395 -30.52 -21.64 -20.94
N ASN A 396 -29.66 -21.04 -20.11
CA ASN A 396 -29.21 -19.67 -20.29
C ASN A 396 -27.81 -19.58 -20.90
N ASN A 397 -27.64 -18.62 -21.82
CA ASN A 397 -26.33 -18.14 -22.24
C ASN A 397 -25.87 -16.98 -21.35
N CYS A 398 -24.56 -16.81 -21.26
CA CYS A 398 -23.91 -15.68 -20.62
C CYS A 398 -22.78 -15.13 -21.48
N VAL A 399 -22.62 -13.81 -21.56
CA VAL A 399 -21.49 -13.16 -22.23
C VAL A 399 -20.72 -12.29 -21.23
N ALA A 400 -19.40 -12.41 -21.27
CA ALA A 400 -18.48 -11.57 -20.50
C ALA A 400 -17.22 -11.26 -21.31
N THR A 401 -16.75 -10.00 -21.24
CA THR A 401 -15.49 -9.56 -21.83
C THR A 401 -14.44 -9.39 -20.75
N ILE A 402 -13.39 -10.20 -20.79
CA ILE A 402 -12.29 -10.20 -19.81
C ILE A 402 -11.09 -9.43 -20.38
N LYS A 403 -10.66 -8.37 -19.69
CA LYS A 403 -9.50 -7.57 -20.11
C LYS A 403 -8.19 -8.33 -19.90
N LYS A 404 -7.25 -8.17 -20.84
CA LYS A 404 -5.88 -8.70 -20.80
C LYS A 404 -4.83 -7.60 -20.62
N THR A 405 -5.18 -6.35 -20.90
CA THR A 405 -4.36 -5.16 -20.62
C THR A 405 -5.17 -4.12 -19.85
N SER A 406 -4.48 -3.15 -19.25
CA SER A 406 -5.10 -2.12 -18.39
C SER A 406 -5.96 -2.71 -17.26
N ILE A 407 -5.61 -3.90 -16.77
CA ILE A 407 -6.33 -4.59 -15.68
C ILE A 407 -6.20 -3.75 -14.40
N GLY A 408 -7.32 -3.50 -13.73
CA GLY A 408 -7.41 -2.59 -12.57
C GLY A 408 -7.64 -1.12 -12.95
N THR A 409 -7.37 -0.71 -14.19
CA THR A 409 -7.62 0.66 -14.66
C THR A 409 -8.94 0.72 -15.43
N ALA A 410 -9.85 1.62 -15.05
CA ALA A 410 -11.11 1.80 -15.77
C ALA A 410 -10.85 2.21 -17.24
N SER A 411 -11.25 1.37 -18.19
CA SER A 411 -11.11 1.65 -19.63
C SER A 411 -12.27 1.07 -20.44
N ALA A 412 -12.53 1.68 -21.60
CA ALA A 412 -13.69 1.36 -22.43
C ALA A 412 -13.74 -0.13 -22.78
N THR A 413 -14.73 -0.83 -22.24
CA THR A 413 -14.94 -2.27 -22.41
C THR A 413 -16.44 -2.53 -22.53
N SER A 414 -16.84 -3.48 -23.36
CA SER A 414 -18.24 -3.88 -23.47
C SER A 414 -18.42 -5.37 -23.73
N ALA A 415 -19.58 -5.88 -23.37
CA ALA A 415 -20.10 -7.19 -23.74
C ALA A 415 -21.54 -7.00 -24.26
N TYR A 416 -22.00 -7.86 -25.16
CA TYR A 416 -23.41 -7.89 -25.56
C TYR A 416 -23.89 -9.31 -25.85
N LEU A 417 -25.18 -9.54 -25.67
CA LEU A 417 -25.89 -10.77 -26.04
C LEU A 417 -27.22 -10.41 -26.69
N GLU A 418 -27.51 -11.05 -27.82
CA GLU A 418 -28.72 -10.88 -28.60
C GLU A 418 -29.27 -12.29 -28.94
N VAL A 419 -30.42 -12.63 -28.34
CA VAL A 419 -31.10 -13.89 -28.62
C VAL A 419 -32.01 -13.70 -29.83
N GLN A 420 -32.05 -14.66 -30.76
CA GLN A 420 -32.88 -14.56 -31.95
C GLN A 420 -34.34 -14.22 -31.60
N GLY A 421 -34.82 -13.11 -32.17
CA GLY A 421 -36.17 -12.59 -31.92
C GLY A 421 -36.33 -11.74 -30.64
N LYS A 422 -35.23 -11.42 -29.95
CA LYS A 422 -35.20 -10.49 -28.80
C LYS A 422 -34.26 -9.30 -29.11
N THR A 423 -34.46 -8.20 -28.40
CA THR A 423 -33.57 -7.04 -28.47
C THR A 423 -32.21 -7.37 -27.85
N ARG A 424 -31.14 -6.86 -28.46
CA ARG A 424 -29.78 -6.93 -27.92
C ARG A 424 -29.71 -6.29 -26.53
N VAL A 425 -29.05 -6.96 -25.60
CA VAL A 425 -28.65 -6.41 -24.31
C VAL A 425 -27.13 -6.16 -24.36
N THR A 426 -26.72 -4.96 -23.98
CA THR A 426 -25.32 -4.52 -23.99
C THR A 426 -24.96 -3.98 -22.62
N ASP A 427 -23.82 -4.41 -22.11
CA ASP A 427 -23.15 -3.81 -20.96
C ASP A 427 -21.89 -3.10 -21.47
N SER A 428 -21.81 -1.79 -21.28
CA SER A 428 -20.75 -0.96 -21.84
C SER A 428 -20.41 0.20 -20.92
N GLY A 429 -19.12 0.45 -20.75
CA GLY A 429 -18.63 1.52 -19.89
C GLY A 429 -17.11 1.46 -19.75
N ASN A 430 -16.58 2.21 -18.80
CA ASN A 430 -15.18 2.11 -18.42
C ASN A 430 -15.06 1.13 -17.27
N PHE A 431 -14.55 -0.07 -17.55
CA PHE A 431 -14.44 -1.14 -16.55
C PHE A 431 -12.98 -1.39 -16.18
N ALA A 432 -12.74 -1.64 -14.90
CA ALA A 432 -11.40 -1.96 -14.39
C ALA A 432 -10.94 -3.36 -14.83
N TYR A 433 -11.85 -4.34 -14.85
CA TYR A 433 -11.50 -5.75 -15.06
C TYR A 433 -12.28 -6.43 -16.20
N TYR A 434 -13.60 -6.28 -16.26
CA TYR A 434 -14.44 -6.95 -17.26
C TYR A 434 -15.75 -6.19 -17.50
N ALA A 435 -16.42 -6.49 -18.62
CA ALA A 435 -17.82 -6.12 -18.88
C ALA A 435 -18.69 -7.39 -18.90
N GLY A 436 -19.95 -7.28 -18.49
CA GLY A 436 -20.86 -8.40 -18.19
C GLY A 436 -21.00 -8.64 -16.68
N PRO A 437 -21.65 -9.73 -16.25
CA PRO A 437 -22.26 -10.78 -17.06
C PRO A 437 -23.58 -10.33 -17.68
N ILE A 438 -23.80 -10.67 -18.95
CA ILE A 438 -25.11 -10.54 -19.58
C ILE A 438 -25.67 -11.93 -19.75
N ARG A 439 -26.75 -12.26 -19.02
CA ARG A 439 -27.37 -13.59 -19.02
C ARG A 439 -28.74 -13.54 -19.70
N ALA A 440 -29.05 -14.51 -20.54
CA ALA A 440 -30.37 -14.62 -21.16
C ALA A 440 -30.75 -16.09 -21.45
N ALA A 441 -32.04 -16.41 -21.29
CA ALA A 441 -32.60 -17.67 -21.73
C ALA A 441 -32.65 -17.73 -23.26
N ALA A 442 -31.98 -18.75 -23.83
CA ALA A 442 -31.84 -18.92 -25.27
C ALA A 442 -31.91 -20.39 -25.74
N ALA A 443 -32.30 -21.34 -24.88
CA ALA A 443 -32.47 -22.74 -25.28
C ALA A 443 -33.32 -22.87 -26.56
N GLY A 444 -32.79 -23.58 -27.57
CA GLY A 444 -33.44 -23.77 -28.87
C GLY A 444 -33.51 -22.52 -29.75
N LYS A 445 -32.69 -21.49 -29.47
CA LYS A 445 -32.58 -20.25 -30.26
C LYS A 445 -31.11 -19.98 -30.58
N CYS A 446 -30.85 -19.41 -31.76
CA CYS A 446 -29.53 -18.89 -32.05
C CYS A 446 -29.25 -17.63 -31.20
N VAL A 447 -27.99 -17.42 -30.86
CA VAL A 447 -27.50 -16.22 -30.18
C VAL A 447 -26.47 -15.50 -31.02
N LYS A 448 -26.43 -14.18 -30.88
CA LYS A 448 -25.40 -13.30 -31.38
C LYS A 448 -24.74 -12.62 -30.18
N TRP A 449 -23.42 -12.60 -30.15
CA TRP A 449 -22.65 -12.18 -28.99
C TRP A 449 -21.39 -11.45 -29.42
N GLY A 450 -20.83 -10.66 -28.50
CA GLY A 450 -19.61 -9.93 -28.81
C GLY A 450 -19.27 -8.91 -27.76
N GLY A 451 -18.26 -8.12 -28.05
CA GLY A 451 -17.68 -7.21 -27.08
C GLY A 451 -16.59 -6.31 -27.66
N LYS A 452 -16.11 -5.41 -26.82
CA LYS A 452 -15.04 -4.46 -27.15
C LYS A 452 -14.07 -4.37 -25.99
N ALA A 453 -12.78 -4.26 -26.29
CA ALA A 453 -11.74 -3.88 -25.35
C ALA A 453 -10.67 -3.07 -26.11
N GLY A 454 -10.35 -1.87 -25.63
CA GLY A 454 -9.49 -0.94 -26.37
C GLY A 454 -10.12 -0.51 -27.69
N SER A 455 -9.37 -0.60 -28.79
CA SER A 455 -9.86 -0.33 -30.16
C SER A 455 -10.46 -1.56 -30.85
N SER A 456 -10.26 -2.76 -30.30
CA SER A 456 -10.69 -4.02 -30.90
C SER A 456 -12.15 -4.32 -30.57
N VAL A 457 -12.91 -4.73 -31.58
CA VAL A 457 -14.32 -5.13 -31.47
C VAL A 457 -14.50 -6.51 -32.09
N TYR A 458 -15.33 -7.33 -31.48
CA TYR A 458 -15.82 -8.59 -32.04
C TYR A 458 -17.35 -8.59 -32.01
N ASP A 459 -17.97 -8.98 -33.12
CA ASP A 459 -19.41 -9.07 -33.30
C ASP A 459 -19.71 -10.33 -34.13
N SER A 460 -20.34 -11.34 -33.52
CA SER A 460 -20.62 -12.63 -34.16
C SER A 460 -21.80 -12.56 -35.14
N PRO A 461 -21.99 -13.54 -36.06
CA PRO A 461 -23.31 -13.79 -36.64
C PRO A 461 -24.27 -14.39 -35.59
N PHE A 462 -25.52 -14.68 -35.97
CA PHE A 462 -26.35 -15.59 -35.18
C PHE A 462 -25.81 -17.02 -35.34
N GLU A 463 -25.47 -17.64 -34.23
CA GLU A 463 -24.84 -18.96 -34.14
C GLU A 463 -25.24 -19.65 -32.83
N HIS A 464 -24.65 -20.81 -32.51
CA HIS A 464 -24.95 -21.59 -31.30
C HIS A 464 -26.46 -21.84 -31.10
N CYS A 465 -27.12 -22.38 -32.14
CA CYS A 465 -28.58 -22.55 -32.23
C CYS A 465 -29.14 -23.82 -31.53
N GLY A 466 -28.72 -24.06 -30.28
CA GLY A 466 -28.97 -25.31 -29.53
C GLY A 466 -29.97 -25.18 -28.39
#